data_AF-A0A966YJ25-F1
#
_entry.id   AF-A0A966YJ25-F1
#
_cell.length_a   1.000
_cell.length_b   1.000
_cell.length_c   1.000
_cell.angle_alpha   90.00
_cell.angle_beta   90.00
_cell.angle_gamma   90.00
#
_symmetry.space_group_name_H-M   'P 1'
#
loop_
_entity.id
_entity.type
_entity.pdbx_description
1 polymer ?
#
loop_
_entity_poly.entity_id
_entity_poly.type
_entity_poly.pdbx_seq_one_letter_code
_entity_poly.pdbx_strand_id
1 'polypeptide(L)'
;NDSGVYLRVHTVDGYGDLVHRSLDDLREGAGARVEVDDTKEDPLDFALWKAAKPGEPTWPSPWGDGRPGWHIECVAMSLGILGDGFDLHGGGNDLVFPHHTNERAEAIAAGRDFAQHWAHNAMLNISGEKMSKSLGNFTTIQTLLDEHPDNARALRLALLQTHYRKVMELNPDVMAQSREGLKRLDAMVRKASGADVPLDGAERDADAIAAFTSAMDDDLGTPEGVATMFETIRRANAALDAGDDAAAMLVATAIDLAGAMGLSVGPDGLGSGGDGGDPEIDALVSARTEARANKDFAEADRIRDELTARGIVVEDTPNGPVWHRS
;
A
#
# COMPACT_ATOMS: atom_id res chain seq x y z
N ASN A 1 -0.25 -11.89 -38.66
CA ASN A 1 -1.00 -13.05 -39.22
C ASN A 1 -2.49 -12.75 -39.06
N ASP A 2 -3.39 -13.66 -39.43
CA ASP A 2 -4.84 -13.41 -39.32
C ASP A 2 -5.33 -13.24 -37.87
N SER A 3 -4.51 -13.61 -36.86
CA SER A 3 -4.81 -13.42 -35.44
C SER A 3 -4.33 -12.07 -34.88
N GLY A 4 -3.53 -11.30 -35.62
CA GLY A 4 -3.13 -9.95 -35.25
C GLY A 4 -1.72 -9.52 -35.70
N VAL A 5 -1.22 -8.49 -35.02
CA VAL A 5 0.12 -7.91 -35.18
C VAL A 5 0.96 -8.31 -33.99
N TYR A 6 2.16 -8.84 -34.24
CA TYR A 6 3.06 -9.36 -33.21
C TYR A 6 4.44 -8.71 -33.32
N LEU A 7 5.06 -8.45 -32.18
CA LEU A 7 6.47 -8.06 -32.13
C LEU A 7 7.34 -9.31 -32.25
N ARG A 8 8.28 -9.27 -33.19
CA ARG A 8 9.26 -10.33 -33.38
C ARG A 8 10.43 -10.12 -32.44
N VAL A 9 10.50 -10.87 -31.36
CA VAL A 9 11.47 -10.55 -30.27
C VAL A 9 12.93 -10.70 -30.71
N HIS A 10 13.20 -11.58 -31.68
CA HIS A 10 14.54 -11.78 -32.22
C HIS A 10 15.07 -10.58 -33.01
N THR A 11 14.21 -9.60 -33.34
CA THR A 11 14.61 -8.34 -33.99
C THR A 11 14.98 -7.24 -33.00
N VAL A 12 14.82 -7.48 -31.70
CA VAL A 12 15.09 -6.52 -30.65
C VAL A 12 16.40 -6.87 -29.95
N ASP A 13 17.42 -6.05 -30.19
CA ASP A 13 18.70 -6.18 -29.51
C ASP A 13 18.52 -5.99 -27.99
N GLY A 14 19.14 -6.87 -27.21
CA GLY A 14 19.06 -6.81 -25.75
C GLY A 14 17.68 -7.12 -25.16
N TYR A 15 16.82 -7.87 -25.86
CA TYR A 15 15.47 -8.23 -25.37
C TYR A 15 15.47 -8.74 -23.91
N GLY A 16 16.42 -9.59 -23.54
CA GLY A 16 16.49 -10.20 -22.21
C GLY A 16 17.30 -9.43 -21.16
N ASP A 17 17.76 -8.21 -21.45
CA ASP A 17 18.68 -7.46 -20.56
C ASP A 17 18.08 -7.20 -19.18
N LEU A 18 16.79 -6.84 -19.11
CA LEU A 18 16.09 -6.50 -17.87
C LEU A 18 16.02 -7.69 -16.91
N VAL A 19 15.92 -8.90 -17.46
CA VAL A 19 15.82 -10.15 -16.69
C VAL A 19 17.17 -10.85 -16.56
N HIS A 20 18.23 -10.29 -17.15
CA HIS A 20 19.57 -10.87 -17.21
C HIS A 20 19.60 -12.31 -17.76
N ARG A 21 18.83 -12.57 -18.83
CA ARG A 21 18.76 -13.88 -19.49
C ARG A 21 18.94 -13.73 -20.99
N SER A 22 19.58 -14.71 -21.62
CA SER A 22 19.66 -14.75 -23.08
C SER A 22 18.31 -15.12 -23.70
N LEU A 23 18.13 -14.84 -25.00
CA LEU A 23 16.94 -15.29 -25.74
C LEU A 23 16.77 -16.81 -25.68
N ASP A 24 17.87 -17.57 -25.73
CA ASP A 24 17.82 -19.03 -25.69
C ASP A 24 17.36 -19.54 -24.31
N ASP A 25 17.84 -18.93 -23.22
CA ASP A 25 17.36 -19.24 -21.86
C ASP A 25 15.84 -18.99 -21.73
N LEU A 26 15.36 -17.89 -22.31
CA LEU A 26 13.95 -17.52 -22.29
C LEU A 26 13.09 -18.48 -23.12
N ARG A 27 13.58 -18.89 -24.30
CA ARG A 27 12.91 -19.90 -25.15
C ARG A 27 12.79 -21.24 -24.44
N GLU A 28 13.83 -21.70 -23.77
CA GLU A 28 13.80 -22.95 -22.98
C GLU A 28 12.73 -22.87 -21.87
N GLY A 29 12.66 -21.72 -21.17
CA GLY A 29 11.65 -21.48 -20.14
C GLY A 29 10.21 -21.39 -20.67
N ALA A 30 10.03 -20.85 -21.88
CA ALA A 30 8.72 -20.75 -22.53
C ALA A 30 8.24 -22.10 -23.09
N GLY A 31 9.15 -22.87 -23.70
CA GLY A 31 8.87 -24.21 -24.25
C GLY A 31 8.46 -25.24 -23.20
N ALA A 32 8.85 -25.03 -21.92
CA ALA A 32 8.43 -25.88 -20.81
C ALA A 32 7.01 -25.57 -20.26
N ARG A 33 6.39 -24.44 -20.64
CA ARG A 33 5.17 -23.93 -19.97
C ARG A 33 3.96 -23.71 -20.89
N VAL A 34 4.10 -23.80 -22.21
CA VAL A 34 3.06 -23.35 -23.17
C VAL A 34 2.86 -24.39 -24.28
N GLU A 35 1.60 -24.68 -24.66
CA GLU A 35 1.30 -25.35 -25.94
C GLU A 35 1.80 -24.47 -27.08
N VAL A 36 2.66 -25.00 -27.95
CA VAL A 36 3.27 -24.24 -29.05
C VAL A 36 2.18 -23.63 -29.93
N ASP A 37 2.12 -22.30 -29.98
CA ASP A 37 1.26 -21.56 -30.90
C ASP A 37 1.97 -21.50 -32.26
N ASP A 38 1.64 -22.45 -33.13
CA ASP A 38 2.20 -22.58 -34.48
C ASP A 38 1.93 -21.36 -35.39
N THR A 39 1.13 -20.40 -34.94
CA THR A 39 0.87 -19.16 -35.69
C THR A 39 1.96 -18.09 -35.52
N LYS A 40 2.89 -18.28 -34.57
CA LYS A 40 4.01 -17.37 -34.29
C LYS A 40 5.31 -17.88 -34.91
N GLU A 41 6.20 -16.95 -35.30
CA GLU A 41 7.53 -17.31 -35.80
C GLU A 41 8.46 -17.76 -34.66
N ASP A 42 8.37 -17.09 -33.51
CA ASP A 42 9.07 -17.46 -32.27
C ASP A 42 8.07 -17.62 -31.12
N PRO A 43 8.21 -18.64 -30.24
CA PRO A 43 7.35 -18.81 -29.07
C PRO A 43 7.33 -17.59 -28.13
N LEU A 44 8.38 -16.77 -28.14
CA LEU A 44 8.48 -15.55 -27.35
C LEU A 44 7.78 -14.35 -28.00
N ASP A 45 7.37 -14.41 -29.28
CA ASP A 45 6.67 -13.33 -29.95
C ASP A 45 5.34 -13.03 -29.23
N PHE A 46 5.05 -11.74 -29.07
CA PHE A 46 3.87 -11.28 -28.35
C PHE A 46 3.07 -10.27 -29.16
N ALA A 47 1.76 -10.26 -28.92
CA ALA A 47 0.85 -9.43 -29.69
C ALA A 47 1.01 -7.95 -29.32
N LEU A 48 1.12 -7.10 -30.32
CA LEU A 48 0.95 -5.65 -30.25
C LEU A 48 -0.53 -5.29 -30.48
N TRP A 49 -1.18 -6.00 -31.39
CA TRP A 49 -2.61 -5.84 -31.69
C TRP A 49 -3.22 -7.22 -31.91
N LYS A 50 -4.33 -7.51 -31.22
CA LYS A 50 -5.07 -8.77 -31.37
C LYS A 50 -6.31 -8.52 -32.19
N ALA A 51 -6.52 -9.31 -33.24
CA ALA A 51 -7.75 -9.27 -34.01
C ALA A 51 -8.96 -9.56 -33.10
N ALA A 52 -10.08 -8.88 -33.33
CA ALA A 52 -11.27 -9.03 -32.50
C ALA A 52 -11.90 -10.42 -32.66
N LYS A 53 -12.31 -11.04 -31.54
CA LYS A 53 -13.19 -12.22 -31.58
C LYS A 53 -14.66 -11.78 -31.51
N PRO A 54 -15.60 -12.58 -32.03
CA PRO A 54 -17.02 -12.25 -31.94
C PRO A 54 -17.48 -11.96 -30.51
N GLY A 55 -18.10 -10.80 -30.29
CA GLY A 55 -18.65 -10.38 -29.00
C GLY A 55 -17.66 -9.70 -28.05
N GLU A 56 -16.38 -9.56 -28.41
CA GLU A 56 -15.41 -8.80 -27.62
C GLU A 56 -15.45 -7.30 -27.99
N PRO A 57 -15.09 -6.39 -27.05
CA PRO A 57 -14.84 -5.00 -27.38
C PRO A 57 -13.76 -4.86 -28.45
N THR A 58 -13.97 -3.93 -29.39
CA THR A 58 -13.08 -3.74 -30.54
C THR A 58 -13.00 -2.28 -30.95
N TRP A 59 -11.88 -1.91 -31.55
CA TRP A 59 -11.61 -0.60 -32.14
C TRP A 59 -11.08 -0.77 -33.57
N PRO A 60 -11.39 0.17 -34.48
CA PRO A 60 -10.83 0.16 -35.83
C PRO A 60 -9.33 0.48 -35.80
N SER A 61 -8.55 -0.20 -36.64
CA SER A 61 -7.11 0.05 -36.82
C SER A 61 -6.68 -0.18 -38.28
N PRO A 62 -5.47 0.24 -38.68
CA PRO A 62 -4.91 -0.08 -40.00
C PRO A 62 -4.78 -1.58 -40.29
N TRP A 63 -4.83 -2.42 -39.25
CA TRP A 63 -4.74 -3.88 -39.35
C TRP A 63 -6.09 -4.57 -39.14
N GLY A 64 -7.18 -3.80 -39.21
CA GLY A 64 -8.54 -4.28 -38.97
C GLY A 64 -8.98 -4.12 -37.51
N ASP A 65 -10.24 -4.49 -37.28
CA ASP A 65 -10.89 -4.38 -35.98
C ASP A 65 -10.22 -5.31 -34.96
N GLY A 66 -9.85 -4.76 -33.82
CA GLY A 66 -9.17 -5.50 -32.76
C GLY A 66 -9.01 -4.73 -31.48
N ARG A 67 -8.02 -5.13 -30.68
CA ARG A 67 -7.69 -4.53 -29.39
C ARG A 67 -6.19 -4.56 -29.15
N PRO A 68 -5.66 -3.69 -28.29
CA PRO A 68 -4.25 -3.72 -27.91
C PRO A 68 -3.83 -5.07 -27.31
N GLY A 69 -2.54 -5.38 -27.50
CA GLY A 69 -1.86 -6.39 -26.71
C GLY A 69 -1.70 -5.97 -25.25
N TRP A 70 -1.32 -6.92 -24.40
CA TRP A 70 -1.20 -6.65 -22.96
C TRP A 70 -0.12 -5.60 -22.63
N HIS A 71 0.98 -5.58 -23.39
CA HIS A 71 2.16 -4.76 -23.08
C HIS A 71 2.06 -3.34 -23.65
N ILE A 72 1.57 -3.22 -24.89
CA ILE A 72 1.55 -1.96 -25.67
C ILE A 72 0.80 -0.82 -25.00
N GLU A 73 -0.20 -1.11 -24.17
CA GLU A 73 -0.97 -0.10 -23.45
C GLU A 73 -0.07 0.71 -22.52
N CYS A 74 0.75 0.03 -21.71
CA CYS A 74 1.69 0.65 -20.78
C CYS A 74 2.71 1.50 -21.53
N VAL A 75 3.24 1.02 -22.65
CA VAL A 75 4.23 1.75 -23.46
C VAL A 75 3.64 2.99 -24.11
N ALA A 76 2.48 2.86 -24.77
CA ALA A 76 1.84 3.98 -25.44
C ALA A 76 1.42 5.08 -24.46
N MET A 77 0.84 4.70 -23.32
CA MET A 77 0.38 5.67 -22.31
C MET A 77 1.54 6.34 -21.57
N SER A 78 2.49 5.55 -21.06
CA SER A 78 3.60 6.10 -20.27
C SER A 78 4.46 7.05 -21.11
N LEU A 79 4.84 6.67 -22.32
CA LEU A 79 5.63 7.53 -23.20
C LEU A 79 4.83 8.72 -23.76
N GLY A 80 3.49 8.62 -23.80
CA GLY A 80 2.63 9.73 -24.19
C GLY A 80 2.46 10.79 -23.09
N ILE A 81 2.49 10.36 -21.82
CA ILE A 81 2.28 11.23 -20.65
C ILE A 81 3.61 11.76 -20.10
N LEU A 82 4.60 10.87 -19.93
CA LEU A 82 5.87 11.14 -19.24
C LEU A 82 6.99 11.51 -20.22
N GLY A 83 6.86 11.13 -21.49
CA GLY A 83 7.91 11.28 -22.50
C GLY A 83 8.95 10.15 -22.47
N ASP A 84 9.86 10.18 -23.43
CA ASP A 84 10.96 9.21 -23.58
C ASP A 84 11.93 9.32 -22.41
N GLY A 85 12.42 8.18 -21.94
CA GLY A 85 13.48 8.11 -20.94
C GLY A 85 13.09 8.64 -19.56
N PHE A 86 11.83 8.46 -19.14
CA PHE A 86 11.36 8.87 -17.81
C PHE A 86 12.10 8.16 -16.67
N ASP A 87 12.10 8.75 -15.48
CA ASP A 87 13.09 8.43 -14.45
C ASP A 87 12.95 7.00 -13.86
N LEU A 88 11.73 6.60 -13.52
CA LEU A 88 11.46 5.38 -12.75
C LEU A 88 10.21 4.65 -13.26
N HIS A 89 10.35 3.34 -13.48
CA HIS A 89 9.24 2.44 -13.79
C HIS A 89 9.15 1.34 -12.73
N GLY A 90 7.96 1.15 -12.15
CA GLY A 90 7.74 0.25 -11.02
C GLY A 90 6.71 -0.84 -11.29
N GLY A 91 6.80 -1.96 -10.57
CA GLY A 91 5.81 -3.03 -10.62
C GLY A 91 6.12 -4.21 -9.70
N GLY A 92 5.26 -5.23 -9.68
CA GLY A 92 5.57 -6.48 -8.99
C GLY A 92 6.73 -7.24 -9.65
N ASN A 93 7.47 -8.05 -8.90
CA ASN A 93 8.55 -8.87 -9.43
C ASN A 93 8.07 -9.90 -10.47
N ASP A 94 6.80 -10.26 -10.45
CA ASP A 94 6.15 -11.07 -11.49
C ASP A 94 5.98 -10.33 -12.83
N LEU A 95 6.03 -9.00 -12.83
CA LEU A 95 5.96 -8.19 -14.05
C LEU A 95 7.31 -8.02 -14.74
N VAL A 96 8.45 -8.29 -14.06
CA VAL A 96 9.78 -8.22 -14.68
C VAL A 96 9.79 -9.03 -15.98
N PHE A 97 9.24 -10.24 -15.96
CA PHE A 97 9.04 -11.08 -17.13
C PHE A 97 7.64 -11.73 -17.16
N PRO A 98 6.91 -11.67 -18.30
CA PRO A 98 7.33 -11.05 -19.56
C PRO A 98 7.00 -9.56 -19.66
N HIS A 99 6.21 -9.00 -18.74
CA HIS A 99 5.51 -7.72 -18.97
C HIS A 99 6.46 -6.54 -19.23
N HIS A 100 7.29 -6.16 -18.26
CA HIS A 100 8.21 -5.03 -18.37
C HIS A 100 9.33 -5.28 -19.38
N THR A 101 9.74 -6.55 -19.54
CA THR A 101 10.67 -6.95 -20.61
C THR A 101 10.09 -6.63 -21.99
N ASN A 102 8.80 -6.92 -22.20
CA ASN A 102 8.09 -6.65 -23.44
C ASN A 102 7.83 -5.17 -23.64
N GLU A 103 7.51 -4.42 -22.59
CA GLU A 103 7.36 -2.96 -22.67
C GLU A 103 8.66 -2.29 -23.13
N ARG A 104 9.79 -2.67 -22.54
CA ARG A 104 11.10 -2.20 -22.97
C ARG A 104 11.37 -2.58 -24.43
N ALA A 105 11.02 -3.80 -24.83
CA ALA A 105 11.21 -4.28 -26.19
C ALA A 105 10.38 -3.51 -27.23
N GLU A 106 9.12 -3.19 -26.91
CA GLU A 106 8.25 -2.36 -27.75
C GLU A 106 8.81 -0.95 -27.94
N ALA A 107 9.30 -0.32 -26.86
CA ALA A 107 9.93 0.99 -26.94
C ALA A 107 11.21 0.99 -27.79
N ILE A 108 12.11 0.02 -27.57
CA ILE A 108 13.34 -0.14 -28.37
C ILE A 108 13.01 -0.38 -29.85
N ALA A 109 12.04 -1.26 -30.13
CA ALA A 109 11.60 -1.53 -31.50
C ALA A 109 11.00 -0.29 -32.19
N ALA A 110 10.40 0.62 -31.41
CA ALA A 110 9.92 1.91 -31.89
C ALA A 110 11.03 2.98 -32.00
N GLY A 111 12.28 2.66 -31.63
CA GLY A 111 13.41 3.59 -31.64
C GLY A 111 13.34 4.65 -30.54
N ARG A 112 12.73 4.32 -29.40
CA ARG A 112 12.48 5.25 -28.28
C ARG A 112 13.11 4.75 -26.99
N ASP A 113 13.53 5.68 -26.15
CA ASP A 113 13.97 5.37 -24.79
C ASP A 113 12.74 5.17 -23.88
N PHE A 114 12.82 4.20 -22.97
CA PHE A 114 11.73 3.88 -22.05
C PHE A 114 11.93 4.49 -20.65
N ALA A 115 12.40 3.70 -19.69
CA ALA A 115 12.65 4.12 -18.31
C ALA A 115 14.13 3.98 -17.96
N GLN A 116 14.67 4.93 -17.18
CA GLN A 116 16.07 4.92 -16.73
C GLN A 116 16.30 3.94 -15.58
N HIS A 117 15.36 3.86 -14.64
CA HIS A 117 15.44 2.99 -13.47
C HIS A 117 14.21 2.10 -13.35
N TRP A 118 14.41 0.91 -12.78
CA TRP A 118 13.38 -0.10 -12.58
C TRP A 118 13.32 -0.50 -11.12
N ALA A 119 12.13 -0.45 -10.52
CA ALA A 119 11.91 -0.84 -9.13
C ALA A 119 10.83 -1.92 -9.04
N HIS A 120 11.20 -3.10 -8.52
CA HIS A 120 10.28 -4.22 -8.42
C HIS A 120 10.05 -4.66 -6.98
N ASN A 121 8.79 -4.65 -6.53
CA ASN A 121 8.42 -5.16 -5.22
C ASN A 121 8.29 -6.70 -5.24
N ALA A 122 8.70 -7.35 -4.16
CA ALA A 122 8.55 -8.78 -4.00
C ALA A 122 7.09 -9.18 -3.74
N MET A 123 6.85 -10.49 -3.79
CA MET A 123 5.53 -11.08 -3.60
C MET A 123 5.09 -11.03 -2.13
N LEU A 124 3.78 -11.00 -1.94
CA LEU A 124 3.12 -11.23 -0.66
C LEU A 124 2.65 -12.69 -0.59
N ASN A 125 3.02 -13.40 0.45
CA ASN A 125 2.49 -14.71 0.80
C ASN A 125 1.44 -14.57 1.90
N ILE A 126 0.41 -15.42 1.88
CA ILE A 126 -0.60 -15.48 2.93
C ILE A 126 -0.56 -16.86 3.57
N SER A 127 -0.26 -16.91 4.86
CA SER A 127 -0.23 -18.15 5.65
C SER A 127 0.63 -19.26 5.02
N GLY A 128 1.77 -18.92 4.40
CA GLY A 128 2.69 -19.88 3.81
C GLY A 128 2.32 -20.40 2.41
N GLU A 129 1.22 -19.94 1.82
CA GLU A 129 0.87 -20.24 0.43
C GLU A 129 0.91 -18.98 -0.45
N LYS A 130 1.30 -19.18 -1.72
CA LYS A 130 1.18 -18.15 -2.74
C LYS A 130 -0.30 -17.89 -3.01
N MET A 131 -0.74 -16.64 -2.96
CA MET A 131 -2.11 -16.26 -3.35
C MET A 131 -2.38 -16.63 -4.82
N SER A 132 -3.47 -17.36 -5.07
CA SER A 132 -4.02 -17.47 -6.42
C SER A 132 -5.55 -17.56 -6.41
N LYS A 133 -6.18 -16.99 -7.43
CA LYS A 133 -7.62 -17.17 -7.67
C LYS A 133 -8.01 -18.64 -7.79
N SER A 134 -7.10 -19.50 -8.27
CA SER A 134 -7.34 -20.93 -8.48
C SER A 134 -7.32 -21.76 -7.18
N LEU A 135 -6.58 -21.32 -6.16
CA LEU A 135 -6.53 -21.98 -4.84
C LEU A 135 -7.63 -21.49 -3.91
N GLY A 136 -8.31 -20.39 -4.24
CA GLY A 136 -9.34 -19.78 -3.39
C GLY A 136 -8.80 -19.20 -2.07
N ASN A 137 -7.47 -19.13 -1.93
CA ASN A 137 -6.76 -18.69 -0.73
C ASN A 137 -6.39 -17.19 -0.76
N PHE A 138 -7.13 -16.39 -1.53
CA PHE A 138 -6.92 -14.95 -1.60
C PHE A 138 -7.98 -14.22 -0.78
N THR A 139 -7.56 -13.23 0.00
CA THR A 139 -8.47 -12.27 0.60
C THR A 139 -8.44 -10.99 -0.22
N THR A 140 -9.60 -10.38 -0.45
CA THR A 140 -9.61 -9.06 -1.10
C THR A 140 -9.23 -8.00 -0.08
N ILE A 141 -8.65 -6.88 -0.54
CA ILE A 141 -8.37 -5.74 0.33
C ILE A 141 -9.67 -5.33 1.06
N GLN A 142 -10.80 -5.24 0.35
CA GLN A 142 -12.09 -4.88 0.97
C GLN A 142 -12.47 -5.83 2.11
N THR A 143 -12.40 -7.15 1.88
CA THR A 143 -12.68 -8.15 2.93
C THR A 143 -11.79 -7.95 4.15
N LEU A 144 -10.48 -7.78 3.95
CA LEU A 144 -9.55 -7.54 5.05
C LEU A 144 -9.88 -6.24 5.79
N LEU A 145 -10.24 -5.17 5.08
CA LEU A 145 -10.60 -3.90 5.70
C LEU A 145 -11.90 -3.98 6.51
N ASP A 146 -12.89 -4.75 6.03
CA ASP A 146 -14.18 -4.92 6.69
C ASP A 146 -14.09 -5.77 7.98
N GLU A 147 -13.02 -6.57 8.14
CA GLU A 147 -12.82 -7.43 9.32
C GLU A 147 -12.51 -6.65 10.60
N HIS A 148 -11.88 -5.48 10.50
CA HIS A 148 -11.53 -4.65 11.65
C HIS A 148 -11.28 -3.20 11.22
N PRO A 149 -11.80 -2.19 11.93
CA PRO A 149 -11.65 -0.76 11.55
C PRO A 149 -10.18 -0.31 11.43
N ASP A 150 -9.31 -0.79 12.31
CA ASP A 150 -7.86 -0.52 12.22
C ASP A 150 -7.12 -1.20 11.06
N ASN A 151 -7.74 -2.11 10.30
CA ASN A 151 -7.01 -2.92 9.33
C ASN A 151 -6.39 -2.11 8.20
N ALA A 152 -6.91 -0.93 7.87
CA ALA A 152 -6.30 -0.05 6.88
C ALA A 152 -4.89 0.40 7.31
N ARG A 153 -4.78 0.96 8.52
CA ARG A 153 -3.49 1.40 9.09
C ARG A 153 -2.62 0.20 9.45
N ALA A 154 -3.22 -0.88 9.95
CA ALA A 154 -2.48 -2.06 10.38
C ALA A 154 -1.85 -2.80 9.19
N LEU A 155 -2.58 -2.92 8.07
CA LEU A 155 -2.02 -3.46 6.83
C LEU A 155 -0.87 -2.59 6.35
N ARG A 156 -1.02 -1.27 6.38
CA ARG A 156 0.05 -0.35 5.99
C ARG A 156 1.30 -0.52 6.84
N LEU A 157 1.15 -0.54 8.17
CA LEU A 157 2.27 -0.77 9.08
C LEU A 157 2.91 -2.14 8.86
N ALA A 158 2.10 -3.18 8.66
CA ALA A 158 2.59 -4.53 8.37
C ALA A 158 3.48 -4.54 7.11
N LEU A 159 3.02 -3.91 6.02
CA LEU A 159 3.76 -3.82 4.76
C LEU A 159 5.09 -3.07 4.89
N LEU A 160 5.17 -2.07 5.77
CA LEU A 160 6.37 -1.26 6.00
C LEU A 160 7.44 -1.98 6.84
N GLN A 161 7.07 -3.03 7.58
CA GLN A 161 7.99 -3.79 8.43
C GLN A 161 8.92 -4.72 7.64
N THR A 162 8.64 -4.95 6.35
CA THR A 162 9.47 -5.76 5.46
C THR A 162 9.93 -4.90 4.29
N HIS A 163 11.22 -4.91 3.97
CA HIS A 163 11.76 -4.17 2.83
C HIS A 163 11.03 -4.57 1.54
N TYR A 164 10.65 -3.61 0.69
CA TYR A 164 9.75 -3.85 -0.45
C TYR A 164 10.24 -4.91 -1.44
N ARG A 165 11.55 -5.14 -1.51
CA ARG A 165 12.24 -6.17 -2.32
C ARG A 165 12.31 -7.56 -1.67
N LYS A 166 11.72 -7.77 -0.49
CA LYS A 166 11.72 -9.04 0.23
C LYS A 166 10.31 -9.62 0.28
N VAL A 167 10.22 -10.94 0.11
CA VAL A 167 8.94 -11.65 0.23
C VAL A 167 8.42 -11.45 1.64
N MET A 168 7.19 -10.97 1.75
CA MET A 168 6.53 -10.73 3.02
C MET A 168 5.49 -11.82 3.27
N GLU A 169 5.44 -12.31 4.50
CA GLU A 169 4.35 -13.16 4.98
C GLU A 169 3.31 -12.29 5.70
N LEU A 170 2.08 -12.30 5.20
CA LEU A 170 0.95 -11.68 5.88
C LEU A 170 0.07 -12.78 6.49
N ASN A 171 -0.17 -12.67 7.79
CA ASN A 171 -1.01 -13.61 8.53
C ASN A 171 -1.73 -12.88 9.68
N PRO A 172 -2.68 -13.55 10.36
CA PRO A 172 -3.44 -12.93 11.45
C PRO A 172 -2.56 -12.39 12.59
N ASP A 173 -1.44 -13.04 12.90
CA ASP A 173 -0.53 -12.61 13.97
C ASP A 173 0.21 -11.32 13.60
N VAL A 174 0.67 -11.19 12.35
CA VAL A 174 1.30 -9.96 11.84
C VAL A 174 0.31 -8.80 11.86
N MET A 175 -0.94 -9.04 11.45
CA MET A 175 -2.00 -8.02 11.51
C MET A 175 -2.30 -7.62 12.96
N ALA A 176 -2.38 -8.58 13.88
CA ALA A 176 -2.59 -8.31 15.31
C ALA A 176 -1.44 -7.50 15.92
N GLN A 177 -0.19 -7.87 15.64
CA GLN A 177 0.99 -7.14 16.10
C GLN A 177 1.02 -5.71 15.53
N SER A 178 0.62 -5.53 14.28
CA SER A 178 0.54 -4.21 13.65
C SER A 178 -0.53 -3.34 14.31
N ARG A 179 -1.71 -3.89 14.65
CA ARG A 179 -2.71 -3.18 15.44
C ARG A 179 -2.18 -2.77 16.82
N GLU A 180 -1.48 -3.66 17.52
CA GLU A 180 -0.85 -3.31 18.81
C GLU A 180 0.23 -2.23 18.68
N GLY A 181 0.98 -2.22 17.57
CA GLY A 181 1.91 -1.14 17.24
C GLY A 181 1.20 0.21 17.12
N LEU A 182 0.08 0.27 16.39
CA LEU A 182 -0.71 1.49 16.23
C LEU A 182 -1.28 2.00 17.54
N LYS A 183 -1.72 1.11 18.43
CA LYS A 183 -2.19 1.50 19.77
C LYS A 183 -1.15 2.29 20.56
N ARG A 184 0.15 2.02 20.38
CA ARG A 184 1.23 2.78 21.05
C ARG A 184 1.35 4.19 20.51
N LEU A 185 1.25 4.35 19.20
CA LEU A 185 1.24 5.65 18.53
C LEU A 185 0.03 6.48 19.00
N ASP A 186 -1.16 5.88 18.97
CA ASP A 186 -2.39 6.57 19.36
C ASP A 186 -2.43 6.88 20.88
N ALA A 187 -1.88 5.99 21.71
CA ALA A 187 -1.76 6.23 23.15
C ALA A 187 -0.79 7.39 23.48
N MET A 188 0.31 7.53 22.73
CA MET A 188 1.23 8.65 22.89
C MET A 188 0.51 9.98 22.57
N VAL A 189 -0.26 10.02 21.49
CA VAL A 189 -1.05 11.21 21.11
C VAL A 189 -2.07 11.55 22.21
N ARG A 190 -2.85 10.57 22.67
CA ARG A 190 -3.82 10.79 23.77
C ARG A 190 -3.15 11.29 25.04
N LYS A 191 -1.99 10.73 25.40
CA LYS A 191 -1.23 11.16 26.58
C LYS A 191 -0.74 12.60 26.44
N ALA A 192 -0.19 12.97 25.28
CA ALA A 192 0.27 14.33 25.00
C ALA A 192 -0.90 15.34 25.11
N SER A 193 -2.03 15.04 24.47
CA SER A 193 -3.23 15.87 24.54
C SER A 193 -3.77 16.01 25.98
N GLY A 194 -3.78 14.92 26.77
CA GLY A 194 -4.22 14.97 28.17
C GLY A 194 -3.27 15.72 29.11
N ALA A 195 -2.03 15.95 28.69
CA ALA A 195 -1.01 16.71 29.42
C ALA A 195 -0.82 18.14 28.86
N ASP A 196 -1.71 18.60 27.96
CA ASP A 196 -1.62 19.89 27.26
C ASP A 196 -0.28 20.09 26.51
N VAL A 197 0.34 19.00 26.05
CA VAL A 197 1.56 19.03 25.23
C VAL A 197 1.17 19.17 23.75
N PRO A 198 1.66 20.19 23.03
CA PRO A 198 1.36 20.38 21.62
C PRO A 198 1.81 19.19 20.76
N LEU A 199 0.94 18.75 19.86
CA LEU A 199 1.25 17.69 18.88
C LEU A 199 2.11 18.21 17.72
N ASP A 200 2.06 19.51 17.47
CA ASP A 200 2.71 20.24 16.39
C ASP A 200 3.81 21.18 16.90
N GLY A 201 4.48 20.82 18.01
CA GLY A 201 5.56 21.61 18.60
C GLY A 201 6.56 22.11 17.54
N ALA A 202 7.13 23.30 17.69
CA ALA A 202 7.91 23.93 16.61
C ALA A 202 9.26 23.23 16.31
N GLU A 203 9.79 22.48 17.27
CA GLU A 203 11.10 21.83 17.17
C GLU A 203 10.96 20.35 16.77
N ARG A 204 12.05 19.80 16.21
CA ARG A 204 12.19 18.39 15.86
C ARG A 204 13.48 17.84 16.40
N ASP A 205 13.45 16.57 16.79
CA ASP A 205 14.65 15.83 17.14
C ASP A 205 15.45 15.55 15.85
N ALA A 206 16.49 16.36 15.65
CA ALA A 206 17.33 16.31 14.45
C ALA A 206 18.01 14.94 14.26
N ASP A 207 18.36 14.25 15.34
CA ASP A 207 19.03 12.95 15.26
C ASP A 207 18.05 11.87 14.79
N ALA A 208 16.81 11.91 15.28
CA ALA A 208 15.75 11.00 14.84
C ALA A 208 15.35 11.23 13.37
N ILE A 209 15.25 12.50 12.95
CA ILE A 209 14.99 12.84 11.54
C ILE A 209 16.14 12.36 10.65
N ALA A 210 17.39 12.63 11.02
CA ALA A 210 18.56 12.19 10.24
C ALA A 210 18.66 10.67 10.14
N ALA A 211 18.40 9.94 11.23
CA ALA A 211 18.37 8.48 11.22
C ALA A 211 17.25 7.94 10.31
N PHE A 212 16.05 8.51 10.38
CA PHE A 212 14.95 8.12 9.50
C PHE A 212 15.25 8.41 8.03
N THR A 213 15.74 9.61 7.71
CA THR A 213 16.12 9.98 6.33
C THR A 213 17.19 9.04 5.78
N SER A 214 18.23 8.74 6.57
CA SER A 214 19.27 7.81 6.15
C SER A 214 18.74 6.40 5.87
N ALA A 215 17.74 5.93 6.63
CA ALA A 215 17.07 4.66 6.38
C ALA A 215 16.25 4.70 5.08
N MET A 216 15.52 5.79 4.84
CA MET A 216 14.70 5.95 3.63
C MET A 216 15.54 6.13 2.36
N ASP A 217 16.69 6.82 2.45
CA ASP A 217 17.64 7.02 1.34
C ASP A 217 18.34 5.72 0.93
N ASP A 218 18.44 4.73 1.84
CA ASP A 218 18.93 3.39 1.53
C ASP A 218 17.79 2.52 0.97
N ASP A 219 17.47 2.74 -0.30
CA ASP A 219 16.52 1.94 -1.10
C ASP A 219 15.12 1.79 -0.46
N LEU A 220 14.61 2.87 0.16
CA LEU A 220 13.35 2.84 0.91
C LEU A 220 13.39 1.79 2.05
N GLY A 221 14.40 1.88 2.91
CA GLY A 221 14.59 1.07 4.12
C GLY A 221 13.52 1.30 5.19
N THR A 222 12.27 0.98 4.85
CA THR A 222 11.11 1.16 5.73
C THR A 222 11.18 0.35 7.03
N PRO A 223 11.80 -0.85 7.13
CA PRO A 223 11.92 -1.54 8.42
C PRO A 223 12.73 -0.72 9.44
N GLU A 224 13.85 -0.15 9.02
CA GLU A 224 14.70 0.73 9.84
C GLU A 224 14.01 2.07 10.14
N GLY A 225 13.25 2.61 9.18
CA GLY A 225 12.40 3.77 9.39
C GLY A 225 11.30 3.54 10.44
N VAL A 226 10.62 2.39 10.38
CA VAL A 226 9.62 1.95 11.38
C VAL A 226 10.25 1.79 12.76
N ALA A 227 11.46 1.21 12.83
CA ALA A 227 12.19 1.08 14.09
C ALA A 227 12.52 2.46 14.70
N THR A 228 12.97 3.41 13.88
CA THR A 228 13.27 4.79 14.30
C THR A 228 12.01 5.51 14.80
N MET A 229 10.88 5.34 14.13
CA MET A 229 9.59 5.87 14.58
C MET A 229 9.19 5.32 15.94
N PHE A 230 9.22 3.99 16.14
CA PHE A 230 8.82 3.39 17.42
C PHE A 230 9.77 3.73 18.56
N GLU A 231 11.06 3.87 18.30
CA GLU A 231 12.02 4.36 19.29
C GLU A 231 11.72 5.81 19.70
N THR A 232 11.34 6.66 18.73
CA THR A 232 10.91 8.04 19.00
C THR A 232 9.62 8.08 19.82
N ILE A 233 8.63 7.23 19.51
CA ILE A 233 7.39 7.07 20.30
C ILE A 233 7.71 6.64 21.74
N ARG A 234 8.68 5.73 21.93
CA ARG A 234 9.11 5.27 23.26
C ARG A 234 9.72 6.42 24.06
N ARG A 235 10.60 7.21 23.45
CA ARG A 235 11.23 8.39 24.06
C ARG A 235 10.21 9.47 24.39
N ALA A 236 9.26 9.74 23.48
CA ALA A 236 8.17 10.68 23.71
C ALA A 236 7.31 10.29 24.92
N ASN A 237 6.92 9.01 25.03
CA ASN A 237 6.18 8.52 26.20
C ASN A 237 6.94 8.70 27.51
N ALA A 238 8.26 8.45 27.52
CA ALA A 238 9.08 8.63 28.71
C ALA A 238 9.19 10.11 29.12
N ALA A 239 9.33 11.01 28.15
CA ALA A 239 9.36 12.46 28.39
C ALA A 239 8.01 12.96 28.93
N LEU A 240 6.89 12.49 28.38
CA LEU A 240 5.54 12.78 28.87
C LEU A 240 5.34 12.31 30.32
N ASP A 241 5.80 11.10 30.66
CA ASP A 241 5.68 10.56 32.03
C ASP A 241 6.54 11.33 33.05
N ALA A 242 7.67 11.89 32.60
CA ALA A 242 8.58 12.69 33.42
C ALA A 242 8.18 14.17 33.51
N GLY A 243 7.25 14.65 32.67
CA GLY A 243 6.95 16.07 32.51
C GLY A 243 8.14 16.87 31.96
N ASP A 244 8.92 16.26 31.06
CA ASP A 244 10.11 16.86 30.44
C ASP A 244 9.70 17.82 29.31
N ASP A 245 10.36 18.98 29.24
CA ASP A 245 10.17 19.99 28.18
C ASP A 245 10.44 19.41 26.77
N ALA A 246 11.25 18.35 26.69
CA ALA A 246 11.52 17.64 25.43
C ALA A 246 10.30 16.89 24.86
N ALA A 247 9.23 16.71 25.64
CA ALA A 247 8.05 15.94 25.22
C ALA A 247 7.41 16.50 23.94
N ALA A 248 7.24 17.82 23.83
CA ALA A 248 6.61 18.45 22.67
C ALA A 248 7.40 18.18 21.36
N MET A 249 8.73 18.31 21.42
CA MET A 249 9.63 18.03 20.29
C MET A 249 9.55 16.55 19.86
N LEU A 250 9.61 15.62 20.83
CA LEU A 250 9.60 14.18 20.54
C LEU A 250 8.26 13.70 20.00
N VAL A 251 7.14 14.21 20.54
CA VAL A 251 5.80 13.92 20.04
C VAL A 251 5.66 14.39 18.60
N ALA A 252 6.01 15.66 18.31
CA ALA A 252 5.91 16.19 16.97
C ALA A 252 6.82 15.46 15.97
N THR A 253 8.02 15.05 16.40
CA THR A 253 8.91 14.20 15.60
C THR A 253 8.27 12.85 15.30
N ALA A 254 7.73 12.16 16.30
CA ALA A 254 7.09 10.85 16.09
C ALA A 254 5.90 10.94 15.10
N ILE A 255 5.13 12.03 15.17
CA ILE A 255 3.99 12.29 14.27
C ILE A 255 4.47 12.51 12.84
N ASP A 256 5.52 13.32 12.63
CA ASP A 256 6.09 13.54 11.30
C ASP A 256 6.63 12.23 10.68
N LEU A 257 7.34 11.42 11.48
CA LEU A 257 7.86 10.12 11.02
C LEU A 257 6.71 9.16 10.65
N ALA A 258 5.66 9.10 11.47
CA ALA A 258 4.47 8.31 11.17
C ALA A 258 3.75 8.82 9.91
N GLY A 259 3.62 10.15 9.76
CA GLY A 259 3.03 10.80 8.60
C GLY A 259 3.79 10.53 7.30
N ALA A 260 5.12 10.57 7.31
CA ALA A 260 5.96 10.21 6.17
C ALA A 260 5.74 8.76 5.70
N MET A 261 5.39 7.86 6.64
CA MET A 261 5.02 6.48 6.36
C MET A 261 3.52 6.31 6.02
N GLY A 262 2.73 7.38 6.00
CA GLY A 262 1.28 7.37 5.80
C GLY A 262 0.49 6.73 6.95
N LEU A 263 1.07 6.71 8.15
CA LEU A 263 0.46 6.27 9.41
C LEU A 263 -0.01 7.48 10.21
N SER A 264 -0.81 8.34 9.57
CA SER A 264 -1.30 9.57 10.17
C SER A 264 -2.03 9.32 11.51
N VAL A 265 -1.99 10.34 12.37
CA VAL A 265 -2.64 10.36 13.67
C VAL A 265 -3.55 11.57 13.80
N GLY A 266 -4.56 11.47 14.66
CA GLY A 266 -5.59 12.51 14.81
C GLY A 266 -6.82 12.25 13.93
N PRO A 267 -7.80 13.18 13.93
CA PRO A 267 -9.07 13.03 13.22
C PRO A 267 -8.87 12.70 11.73
N ASP A 268 -7.85 13.29 11.11
CA ASP A 268 -7.53 13.15 9.69
C ASP A 268 -6.66 11.90 9.38
N GLY A 269 -6.18 11.20 10.42
CA GLY A 269 -5.28 10.04 10.29
C GLY A 269 -5.95 8.67 10.44
N LEU A 270 -7.19 8.66 10.91
CA LEU A 270 -8.16 7.63 10.55
C LEU A 270 -8.54 7.94 9.11
N GLY A 271 -8.30 7.01 8.20
CA GLY A 271 -8.29 7.25 6.75
C GLY A 271 -9.36 8.22 6.26
N SER A 272 -8.99 8.99 5.23
CA SER A 272 -9.82 9.86 4.39
C SER A 272 -11.12 9.17 3.92
N GLY A 273 -12.02 9.06 4.88
CA GLY A 273 -13.33 8.40 4.93
C GLY A 273 -14.06 8.78 6.23
N GLY A 274 -13.56 9.79 6.96
CA GLY A 274 -14.14 10.32 8.19
C GLY A 274 -13.81 11.80 8.33
N ASP A 275 -14.39 12.63 7.48
CA ASP A 275 -14.49 14.06 7.73
C ASP A 275 -15.62 14.29 8.76
N GLY A 276 -15.29 14.95 9.87
CA GLY A 276 -16.25 15.49 10.83
C GLY A 276 -16.86 14.48 11.81
N GLY A 277 -17.19 14.98 13.02
CA GLY A 277 -17.94 14.23 14.02
C GLY A 277 -19.09 13.49 13.37
N ASP A 278 -19.16 12.18 13.60
CA ASP A 278 -20.25 11.35 13.12
C ASP A 278 -21.48 11.79 13.91
N PRO A 279 -22.40 12.61 13.34
CA PRO A 279 -23.44 13.26 14.13
C PRO A 279 -24.40 12.24 14.74
N GLU A 280 -24.43 11.03 14.17
CA GLU A 280 -25.15 9.89 14.71
C GLU A 280 -24.46 9.34 15.96
N ILE A 281 -23.13 9.16 15.93
CA ILE A 281 -22.35 8.76 17.11
C ILE A 281 -22.37 9.86 18.19
N ASP A 282 -22.22 11.13 17.80
CA ASP A 282 -22.31 12.26 18.74
C ASP A 282 -23.70 12.35 19.38
N ALA A 283 -24.76 12.08 18.60
CA ALA A 283 -26.12 11.99 19.13
C ALA A 283 -26.29 10.80 20.07
N LEU A 284 -25.70 9.63 19.76
CA LEU A 284 -25.73 8.46 20.63
C LEU A 284 -24.95 8.70 21.93
N VAL A 285 -23.77 9.31 21.87
CA VAL A 285 -22.98 9.67 23.05
C VAL A 285 -23.71 10.72 23.91
N SER A 286 -24.37 11.69 23.28
CA SER A 286 -25.21 12.67 23.98
C SER A 286 -26.43 12.02 24.63
N ALA A 287 -27.14 11.15 23.91
CA ALA A 287 -28.29 10.40 24.42
C ALA A 287 -27.90 9.48 25.59
N ARG A 288 -26.74 8.81 25.51
CA ARG A 288 -26.17 8.02 26.62
C ARG A 288 -25.89 8.90 27.83
N THR A 289 -25.36 10.11 27.63
CA THR A 289 -25.07 11.06 28.71
C THR A 289 -26.34 11.53 29.39
N GLU A 290 -27.38 11.83 28.62
CA GLU A 290 -28.70 12.21 29.12
C GLU A 290 -29.37 11.07 29.88
N ALA A 291 -29.32 9.84 29.35
CA ALA A 291 -29.83 8.64 30.03
C ALA A 291 -29.15 8.45 31.39
N ARG A 292 -27.82 8.60 31.48
CA ARG A 292 -27.08 8.55 32.75
C ARG A 292 -27.46 9.68 33.71
N ALA A 293 -27.62 10.91 33.22
CA ALA A 293 -28.04 12.05 34.02
C ALA A 293 -29.45 11.84 34.61
N ASN A 294 -30.35 11.24 33.83
CA ASN A 294 -31.70 10.87 34.23
C ASN A 294 -31.78 9.57 35.06
N LYS A 295 -30.63 8.93 35.34
CA LYS A 295 -30.51 7.63 36.04
C LYS A 295 -31.20 6.46 35.33
N ASP A 296 -31.40 6.56 34.02
CA ASP A 296 -31.83 5.47 33.16
C ASP A 296 -30.60 4.66 32.71
N PHE A 297 -30.13 3.80 33.61
CA PHE A 297 -28.93 3.00 33.37
C PHE A 297 -29.15 1.91 32.31
N ALA A 298 -30.39 1.44 32.14
CA ALA A 298 -30.72 0.43 31.14
C ALA A 298 -30.57 0.98 29.73
N GLU A 299 -31.05 2.21 29.48
CA GLU A 299 -30.88 2.86 28.18
C GLU A 299 -29.41 3.27 27.93
N ALA A 300 -28.70 3.74 28.97
CA ALA A 300 -27.28 4.06 28.85
C ALA A 300 -26.42 2.84 28.47
N ASP A 301 -26.72 1.67 29.03
CA ASP A 301 -26.04 0.41 28.70
C ASP A 301 -26.39 -0.07 27.29
N ARG A 302 -27.68 0.02 26.88
CA ARG A 302 -28.10 -0.30 25.51
C ARG A 302 -27.34 0.53 24.48
N ILE A 303 -27.22 1.85 24.69
CA ILE A 303 -26.51 2.74 23.78
C ILE A 303 -25.00 2.44 23.79
N ARG A 304 -24.41 2.11 24.94
CA ARG A 304 -22.98 1.71 25.02
C ARG A 304 -22.71 0.45 24.21
N ASP A 305 -23.58 -0.55 24.30
CA ASP A 305 -23.41 -1.80 23.58
C ASP A 305 -23.61 -1.60 22.06
N GLU A 306 -24.52 -0.70 21.67
CA GLU A 306 -24.70 -0.26 20.28
C GLU A 306 -23.44 0.46 19.74
N LEU A 307 -22.86 1.37 20.53
CA LEU A 307 -21.61 2.04 20.19
C LEU A 307 -20.46 1.04 20.07
N THR A 308 -20.36 0.09 21.00
CA THR A 308 -19.33 -0.96 20.99
C THR A 308 -19.45 -1.87 19.76
N ALA A 309 -20.68 -2.23 19.36
CA ALA A 309 -20.93 -3.01 18.15
C ALA A 309 -20.53 -2.26 16.87
N ARG A 310 -20.52 -0.92 16.89
CA ARG A 310 -20.03 -0.06 15.81
C ARG A 310 -18.53 0.22 15.91
N GLY A 311 -17.81 -0.47 16.79
CA GLY A 311 -16.41 -0.25 17.07
C GLY A 311 -16.15 1.13 17.65
N ILE A 312 -17.02 1.62 18.53
CA ILE A 312 -16.88 2.90 19.24
C ILE A 312 -16.73 2.63 20.73
N VAL A 313 -15.63 3.10 21.30
CA VAL A 313 -15.36 3.08 22.74
C VAL A 313 -15.60 4.47 23.29
N VAL A 314 -16.41 4.55 24.35
CA VAL A 314 -16.70 5.80 25.05
C VAL A 314 -16.00 5.80 26.41
N GLU A 315 -15.17 6.80 26.64
CA GLU A 315 -14.48 7.07 27.90
C GLU A 315 -15.12 8.27 28.61
N ASP A 316 -15.57 8.07 29.85
CA ASP A 316 -16.13 9.16 30.65
C ASP A 316 -14.97 9.93 31.32
N THR A 317 -14.77 11.21 30.96
CA THR A 317 -13.73 12.08 31.54
C THR A 317 -14.36 13.21 32.40
N PRO A 318 -13.59 13.88 33.27
CA PRO A 318 -14.08 15.06 34.01
C PRO A 318 -14.58 16.21 33.13
N ASN A 319 -14.12 16.27 31.87
CA ASN A 319 -14.50 17.30 30.89
C ASN A 319 -15.66 16.87 29.97
N GLY A 320 -16.25 15.69 30.22
CA GLY A 320 -17.30 15.10 29.41
C GLY A 320 -16.90 13.74 28.81
N PRO A 321 -17.85 13.01 28.22
CA PRO A 321 -17.56 11.76 27.53
C PRO A 321 -16.79 12.06 26.24
N VAL A 322 -15.69 11.34 26.05
CA VAL A 322 -14.91 11.35 24.81
C VAL A 322 -15.04 9.97 24.18
N TRP A 323 -15.24 9.90 22.87
CA TRP A 323 -15.33 8.62 22.17
C TRP A 323 -14.23 8.49 21.14
N HIS A 324 -13.86 7.25 20.86
CA HIS A 324 -12.94 6.90 19.78
C HIS A 324 -13.41 5.62 19.08
N ARG A 325 -13.05 5.48 17.80
CA ARG A 325 -13.21 4.19 17.11
C ARG A 325 -12.16 3.21 17.64
N SER A 326 -12.58 2.02 18.04
CA SER A 326 -11.75 0.88 18.47
C SER A 326 -11.39 -0.02 17.31
#